data_AF-A0A094N2G1-F1
#
_entry.id   AF-A0A094N2G1-F1
#
_cell.length_a   1.000
_cell.length_b   1.000
_cell.length_c   1.000
_cell.angle_alpha   90.00
_cell.angle_beta   90.00
_cell.angle_gamma   90.00
#
_symmetry.space_group_name_H-M   'P 1'
#
loop_
_entity.id
_entity.type
_entity.pdbx_description
1 polymer ?
#
loop_
_entity_poly.entity_id
_entity_poly.type
_entity_poly.pdbx_seq_one_letter_code
_entity_poly.pdbx_strand_id
1 'polypeptide(L)' 'FRLDIKNKLFLVRVVRHWNRLPREAVDAPSLEVFKARLDEALSNLV' A
#
# COMPACT_ATOMS: atom_id res chain seq x y z
N PHE A 1 12.77 3.56 19.03
CA PHE A 1 12.29 2.23 19.47
C PHE A 1 10.77 2.01 19.37
N ARG A 2 9.87 2.93 19.78
CA ARG A 2 8.39 2.70 19.63
C ARG A 2 7.83 2.89 18.21
N LEU A 3 8.49 3.69 17.37
CA LEU A 3 8.05 3.97 16.00
C LEU A 3 8.16 2.72 15.10
N ASP A 4 9.26 1.99 15.23
CA ASP A 4 9.55 0.77 14.46
C ASP A 4 8.49 -0.33 14.70
N ILE A 5 8.07 -0.49 15.96
CA ILE A 5 7.01 -1.43 16.36
C ILE A 5 5.66 -1.05 15.71
N LYS A 6 5.32 0.25 15.67
CA LYS A 6 4.09 0.72 15.02
C LYS A 6 4.14 0.50 13.51
N ASN A 7 5.27 0.77 12.87
CA ASN A 7 5.46 0.54 11.44
C ASN A 7 5.32 -0.95 11.07
N LYS A 8 5.93 -1.85 11.86
CA LYS A 8 5.83 -3.29 11.62
C LYS A 8 4.41 -3.82 11.81
N LEU A 9 3.69 -3.36 12.84
CA LEU A 9 2.28 -3.72 13.06
C LEU A 9 1.33 -3.09 12.04
N PHE A 10 1.69 -1.94 11.48
CA PHE A 10 0.93 -1.30 10.41
C PHE A 10 1.05 -2.11 9.12
N LEU A 11 2.27 -2.47 8.72
CA LEU A 11 2.51 -3.26 7.52
C LEU A 11 1.82 -4.63 7.58
N VAL A 12 1.94 -5.36 8.70
CA VAL A 12 1.27 -6.67 8.85
C VAL A 12 -0.27 -6.54 8.79
N ARG A 13 -0.85 -5.48 9.37
CA ARG A 13 -2.29 -5.22 9.31
C ARG A 13 -2.75 -4.84 7.91
N VAL A 14 -2.00 -3.99 7.22
CA VAL A 14 -2.28 -3.59 5.83
C VAL A 14 -2.20 -4.80 4.91
N VAL A 15 -1.16 -5.63 5.02
CA VAL A 15 -1.04 -6.86 4.21
C VAL A 15 -2.19 -7.81 4.50
N ARG A 16 -2.54 -8.07 5.76
CA ARG A 16 -3.68 -8.93 6.10
C ARG A 16 -5.01 -8.37 5.60
N HIS A 17 -5.17 -7.04 5.60
CA HIS A 17 -6.37 -6.37 5.11
C HIS A 17 -6.45 -6.43 3.58
N TRP A 18 -5.34 -6.21 2.88
CA TRP A 18 -5.22 -6.35 1.43
C TRP A 18 -5.55 -7.77 0.95
N ASN A 19 -5.08 -8.81 1.65
CA ASN A 19 -5.42 -10.20 1.34
C ASN A 19 -6.92 -10.54 1.57
N ARG A 20 -7.67 -9.65 2.24
CA ARG A 20 -9.11 -9.80 2.51
C ARG A 20 -9.97 -8.87 1.67
N LEU A 21 -9.38 -7.96 0.89
CA LEU A 21 -10.13 -7.12 -0.03
C LEU A 21 -10.54 -7.95 -1.25
N PRO A 22 -11.80 -7.81 -1.75
CA PRO A 22 -12.21 -8.46 -2.98
C PRO A 22 -11.35 -7.96 -4.14
N ARG A 23 -10.98 -8.84 -5.07
CA ARG A 23 -10.10 -8.51 -6.20
C ARG A 23 -10.67 -7.35 -7.02
N GLU A 24 -12.00 -7.19 -7.10
CA GLU A 24 -12.62 -6.03 -7.74
C GLU A 24 -12.31 -4.68 -7.06
N ALA A 25 -12.09 -4.65 -5.74
CA ALA A 25 -11.64 -3.45 -5.04
C ALA A 25 -10.14 -3.19 -5.24
N VAL A 26 -9.38 -4.24 -5.61
CA VAL A 26 -7.96 -4.17 -5.95
C VAL A 26 -7.75 -3.80 -7.43
N ASP A 27 -8.63 -4.23 -8.32
CA ASP A 27 -8.57 -3.95 -9.77
C ASP A 27 -9.41 -2.73 -10.17
N ALA A 28 -9.81 -1.91 -9.19
CA ALA A 28 -10.51 -0.67 -9.45
C ALA A 28 -9.60 0.33 -10.20
N PRO A 29 -10.13 1.10 -11.18
CA PRO A 29 -9.36 2.10 -11.90
C PRO A 29 -8.64 3.12 -11.00
N SER A 30 -9.19 3.37 -9.80
CA SER A 30 -8.58 4.24 -8.79
C SER A 30 -7.29 3.68 -8.19
N LEU A 31 -7.14 2.34 -8.08
CA LEU A 31 -5.92 1.74 -7.54
C LEU A 31 -4.79 1.74 -8.56
N GLU A 32 -5.08 1.51 -9.84
CA GLU A 32 -4.08 1.61 -10.91
C GLU A 32 -3.53 3.03 -11.03
N VAL A 33 -4.40 4.05 -10.93
CA VAL A 33 -3.97 5.45 -10.86
C VAL A 33 -3.15 5.72 -9.58
N PHE A 34 -3.51 5.10 -8.46
CA PHE A 34 -2.75 5.24 -7.21
C PHE A 34 -1.36 4.61 -7.30
N LYS A 35 -1.23 3.41 -7.90
CA LYS A 35 0.05 2.75 -8.16
C LYS A 35 0.93 3.58 -9.09
N ALA A 36 0.38 4.07 -10.21
CA ALA A 36 1.13 4.92 -11.13
C ALA A 36 1.70 6.18 -10.46
N ARG A 37 0.91 6.83 -9.58
CA ARG A 37 1.38 7.98 -8.81
C ARG A 37 2.43 7.62 -7.75
N LEU A 38 2.35 6.42 -7.17
CA LEU A 38 3.38 5.93 -6.24
C LEU A 38 4.67 5.61 -6.97
N ASP A 39 4.61 4.93 -8.11
CA ASP A 39 5.78 4.62 -8.93
C ASP A 39 6.48 5.90 -9.43
N GLU A 40 5.71 6.90 -9.84
CA GLU A 40 6.24 8.23 -10.18
C GLU A 40 6.91 8.90 -8.97
N ALA A 41 6.25 8.92 -7.81
CA ALA A 41 6.82 9.52 -6.60
C ALA A 41 8.09 8.81 -6.12
N LEU A 42 8.16 7.48 -6.27
CA LEU A 42 9.35 6.69 -5.95
C LEU A 42 10.47 6.90 -6.97
N SER A 43 10.14 7.06 -8.25
CA SER A 43 11.12 7.40 -9.30
C SER A 43 11.70 8.81 -9.11
N ASN A 44 10.94 9.73 -8.52
CA ASN A 44 11.38 11.09 -8.20
C ASN A 44 12.21 11.18 -6.90
N LEU A 45 12.37 10.07 -6.16
CA LEU A 45 13.17 10.00 -4.93
C LEU A 45 14.62 9.54 -5.19
N VAL A 46 15.00 9.26 -6.45
CA VAL A 46 16.37 8.92 -6.89
C VAL A 46 17.18 10.17 -7.20
#